data_AF-A0A2E2ZIE2-F1
#
_entry.id   AF-A0A2E2ZIE2-F1
#
_cell.length_a   1.000
_cell.length_b   1.000
_cell.length_c   1.000
_cell.angle_alpha   90.00
_cell.angle_beta   90.00
_cell.angle_gamma   90.00
#
_symmetry.space_group_name_H-M   'P 1'
#
loop_
_entity.id
_entity.type
_entity.pdbx_description
1 polymer ?
#
loop_
_entity_poly.entity_id
_entity_poly.type
_entity_poly.pdbx_seq_one_letter_code
_entity_poly.pdbx_strand_id
1 'polypeptide(L)'
;MIEIVSMWSGTPAPTVVDIDSYLSKSKTVRTEGRLAAYSGYMAGIAASAIYGGLGVLGKKVAEDSHPMVATGFGFLFGFLLMTLFFGHTFPKNIKNSVKSTYGFLILSGLTTGFGVSSWYMALSLIPVIVVAPVVSAYPLFTIGLSAIFLRNIERITYKTVLGALLVLVGITVVGLGNI
;
A
#
# COMPACT_ATOMS: atom_id res chain seq x y z
N MET A 1 21.22 -56.00 -10.30
CA MET A 1 22.13 -55.95 -11.47
C MET A 1 22.43 -54.52 -11.97
N ILE A 2 21.94 -53.46 -11.33
CA ILE A 2 22.19 -52.06 -11.75
C ILE A 2 23.30 -51.39 -10.89
N GLU A 3 23.55 -51.87 -9.66
CA GLU A 3 24.53 -51.25 -8.77
C GLU A 3 25.99 -51.44 -9.18
N ILE A 4 26.33 -52.58 -9.81
CA ILE A 4 27.73 -52.94 -10.11
C ILE A 4 28.33 -52.09 -11.25
N VAL A 5 27.50 -51.52 -12.14
CA VAL A 5 27.97 -50.65 -13.24
C VAL A 5 28.32 -49.24 -12.76
N SER A 6 27.67 -48.73 -11.70
CA SER A 6 27.92 -47.37 -11.19
C SER A 6 29.20 -47.24 -10.36
N MET A 7 29.76 -48.36 -9.90
CA MET A 7 30.93 -48.40 -9.04
C MET A 7 32.26 -48.15 -9.79
N TRP A 8 32.25 -48.15 -11.13
CA TRP A 8 33.45 -48.01 -11.98
C TRP A 8 33.51 -46.68 -12.76
N SER A 9 32.45 -45.87 -12.77
CA SER A 9 32.35 -44.65 -13.60
C SER A 9 32.65 -43.33 -12.87
N GLY A 10 32.97 -43.35 -11.56
CA GLY A 10 33.20 -42.14 -10.77
C GLY A 10 31.99 -41.18 -10.70
N THR A 11 30.83 -41.62 -11.16
CA THR A 11 29.59 -40.84 -11.14
C THR A 11 28.99 -40.93 -9.74
N PRO A 12 28.80 -39.80 -9.03
CA PRO A 12 28.21 -39.82 -7.70
C PRO A 12 26.84 -40.51 -7.77
N ALA A 13 26.57 -41.40 -6.81
CA ALA A 13 25.27 -42.04 -6.65
C ALA A 13 24.17 -40.97 -6.68
N PRO A 14 23.01 -41.22 -7.34
CA PRO A 14 21.93 -40.25 -7.38
C PRO A 14 21.59 -39.87 -5.94
N THR A 15 21.80 -38.60 -5.60
CA THR A 15 21.48 -38.06 -4.27
C THR A 15 20.02 -38.35 -4.01
N VAL A 16 19.74 -39.15 -2.98
CA VAL A 16 18.37 -39.38 -2.52
C VAL A 16 17.82 -38.01 -2.12
N VAL A 17 16.99 -37.45 -2.98
CA VAL A 17 16.32 -36.17 -2.74
C VAL A 17 15.43 -36.40 -1.52
N ASP A 18 15.78 -35.78 -0.39
CA ASP A 18 15.01 -35.87 0.84
C ASP A 18 13.69 -35.10 0.67
N ILE A 19 12.67 -35.82 0.17
CA ILE A 19 11.34 -35.29 -0.16
C ILE A 19 10.72 -34.60 1.07
N ASP A 20 10.97 -35.08 2.28
CA ASP A 20 10.40 -34.51 3.51
C ASP A 20 10.94 -33.11 3.78
N SER A 21 12.23 -32.87 3.52
CA SER A 21 12.84 -31.53 3.62
C SER A 21 12.23 -30.54 2.60
N TYR A 22 11.93 -30.99 1.37
CA TYR A 22 11.29 -30.17 0.34
C TYR A 22 9.83 -29.88 0.67
N LEU A 23 9.09 -30.88 1.14
CA LEU A 23 7.70 -30.72 1.56
C LEU A 23 7.59 -29.77 2.76
N SER A 24 8.47 -29.93 3.75
CA SER A 24 8.59 -29.02 4.90
C SER A 24 8.85 -27.59 4.44
N LYS A 25 9.89 -27.36 3.62
CA LYS A 25 10.22 -26.02 3.09
C LYS A 25 9.07 -25.42 2.29
N SER A 26 8.38 -26.19 1.45
CA SER A 26 7.23 -25.72 0.69
C SER A 26 6.05 -25.30 1.59
N LYS A 27 5.80 -26.05 2.66
CA LYS A 27 4.74 -25.79 3.63
C LYS A 27 5.04 -24.54 4.45
N THR A 28 6.30 -24.35 4.86
CA THR A 28 6.76 -23.15 5.58
C THR A 28 6.65 -21.92 4.70
N VAL A 29 7.19 -21.96 3.47
CA VAL A 29 7.11 -20.83 2.51
C VAL A 29 5.65 -20.47 2.19
N ARG A 30 4.77 -21.46 2.01
CA ARG A 30 3.33 -21.22 1.78
C ARG A 30 2.65 -20.61 3.00
N THR A 31 3.03 -21.02 4.21
CA THR A 31 2.44 -20.51 5.46
C THR A 31 2.91 -19.08 5.73
N GLU A 32 4.20 -18.80 5.61
CA GLU A 32 4.76 -17.45 5.72
C GLU A 32 4.13 -16.49 4.71
N GLY A 33 3.95 -16.92 3.46
CA GLY A 33 3.27 -16.12 2.44
C GLY A 33 1.81 -15.78 2.80
N ARG A 34 1.07 -16.72 3.40
CA ARG A 34 -0.30 -16.46 3.88
C ARG A 34 -0.32 -15.53 5.09
N LEU A 35 0.59 -15.72 6.04
CA LEU A 35 0.71 -14.85 7.23
C LEU A 35 1.06 -13.42 6.84
N ALA A 36 1.96 -13.23 5.86
CA ALA A 36 2.27 -11.91 5.31
C ALA A 36 1.06 -11.26 4.61
N ALA A 37 0.25 -12.04 3.89
CA ALA A 37 -0.98 -11.54 3.31
C ALA A 37 -1.99 -11.10 4.38
N TYR A 38 -2.18 -11.90 5.44
CA TYR A 38 -3.06 -11.57 6.55
C TYR A 38 -2.61 -10.31 7.30
N SER A 39 -1.31 -10.15 7.58
CA SER A 39 -0.80 -8.95 8.23
C SER A 39 -1.02 -7.70 7.36
N GLY A 40 -0.90 -7.83 6.03
CA GLY A 40 -1.26 -6.78 5.07
C GLY A 40 -2.73 -6.39 5.15
N TYR A 41 -3.65 -7.37 5.17
CA TYR A 41 -5.09 -7.08 5.32
C TYR A 41 -5.42 -6.41 6.66
N MET A 42 -4.83 -6.88 7.76
CA MET A 42 -5.03 -6.29 9.09
C MET A 42 -4.52 -4.85 9.15
N ALA A 43 -3.33 -4.58 8.60
CA ALA A 43 -2.80 -3.23 8.51
C ALA A 43 -3.71 -2.33 7.66
N GLY A 44 -4.27 -2.84 6.57
CA GLY A 44 -5.24 -2.12 5.74
C GLY A 44 -6.52 -1.74 6.50
N ILE A 45 -7.07 -2.65 7.30
CA ILE A 45 -8.25 -2.37 8.13
C ILE A 45 -7.94 -1.32 9.19
N ALA A 46 -6.80 -1.46 9.88
CA ALA A 46 -6.37 -0.48 10.88
C ALA A 46 -6.17 0.91 10.25
N ALA A 47 -5.54 0.98 9.08
CA ALA A 47 -5.39 2.21 8.33
C ALA A 47 -6.75 2.80 7.95
N SER A 48 -7.69 2.00 7.46
CA SER A 48 -9.04 2.47 7.11
C SER A 48 -9.76 3.12 8.31
N ALA A 49 -9.67 2.53 9.50
CA ALA A 49 -10.23 3.11 10.71
C ALA A 49 -9.58 4.46 11.06
N ILE A 50 -8.24 4.55 10.97
CA ILE A 50 -7.50 5.80 11.21
C ILE A 50 -7.90 6.87 10.19
N TYR A 51 -7.97 6.53 8.90
CA TYR A 51 -8.37 7.48 7.85
C TYR A 51 -9.84 7.92 7.98
N GLY A 52 -10.73 7.04 8.43
CA GLY A 52 -12.12 7.40 8.76
C GLY A 52 -12.19 8.43 9.89
N GLY A 53 -11.45 8.20 10.98
CA GLY A 53 -11.35 9.15 12.09
C GLY A 53 -10.68 10.46 11.68
N LEU A 54 -9.65 10.40 10.83
CA LEU A 54 -8.97 11.57 10.28
C LEU A 54 -9.93 12.46 9.50
N GLY A 55 -10.90 11.92 8.77
CA GLY A 55 -11.91 12.72 8.07
C GLY A 55 -12.75 13.58 9.02
N VAL A 56 -13.19 13.01 10.14
CA VAL A 56 -14.01 13.72 11.14
C VAL A 56 -13.19 14.81 11.84
N LEU A 57 -11.99 14.46 12.32
CA LEU A 57 -11.08 15.42 12.95
C LEU A 57 -10.65 16.50 11.96
N GLY A 58 -10.34 16.12 10.72
CA GLY A 58 -9.92 17.01 9.66
C GLY A 58 -10.98 18.02 9.31
N LYS A 59 -12.27 17.62 9.30
CA LYS A 59 -13.39 18.55 9.13
C LYS A 59 -13.43 19.58 10.25
N LYS A 60 -13.29 19.15 11.51
CA LYS A 60 -13.28 20.08 12.66
C LYS A 60 -12.12 21.07 12.57
N VAL A 61 -10.92 20.60 12.24
CA VAL A 61 -9.74 21.47 12.07
C VAL A 61 -9.94 22.45 10.90
N ALA A 62 -10.55 22.01 9.80
CA ALA A 62 -10.80 22.85 8.62
C ALA A 62 -11.88 23.92 8.83
N GLU A 63 -12.78 23.75 9.81
CA GLU A 63 -13.77 24.76 10.21
C GLU A 63 -13.17 25.83 11.12
N ASP A 64 -12.33 25.43 12.07
CA ASP A 64 -11.75 26.33 13.07
C ASP A 64 -10.47 27.04 12.57
N SER A 65 -9.91 26.61 11.44
CA SER A 65 -8.64 27.13 10.92
C SER A 65 -8.55 27.10 9.39
N HIS A 66 -7.67 27.94 8.83
CA HIS A 66 -7.43 27.95 7.39
C HIS A 66 -6.87 26.58 6.92
N PRO A 67 -7.35 26.00 5.81
CA PRO A 67 -6.93 24.66 5.32
C PRO A 67 -5.42 24.47 5.17
N MET A 68 -4.69 25.54 4.82
CA MET A 68 -3.23 25.52 4.73
C MET A 68 -2.55 25.36 6.10
N VAL A 69 -3.14 25.93 7.16
CA VAL A 69 -2.65 25.76 8.54
C VAL A 69 -2.86 24.31 8.97
N ALA A 70 -4.05 23.76 8.73
CA ALA A 70 -4.37 22.35 9.00
C ALA A 70 -3.38 21.40 8.30
N THR A 71 -3.09 21.66 7.03
CA THR A 71 -2.14 20.88 6.23
C THR A 71 -0.71 20.99 6.77
N GLY A 72 -0.25 22.19 7.10
CA GLY A 72 1.07 22.43 7.65
C GLY A 72 1.29 21.70 8.97
N PHE A 73 0.35 21.80 9.90
CA PHE A 73 0.42 21.08 11.18
C PHE A 73 0.33 19.56 11.02
N GLY A 74 -0.52 19.08 10.09
CA GLY A 74 -0.58 17.66 9.75
C GLY A 74 0.78 17.12 9.29
N PHE A 75 1.49 17.84 8.42
CA PHE A 75 2.83 17.46 8.00
C PHE A 75 3.87 17.57 9.10
N LEU A 76 3.82 18.63 9.92
CA LEU A 76 4.77 18.83 11.01
C LEU A 76 4.71 17.67 12.02
N PHE A 77 3.52 17.38 12.56
CA PHE A 77 3.36 16.32 13.55
C PHE A 77 3.53 14.93 12.93
N GLY A 78 3.10 14.73 11.69
CA GLY A 78 3.37 13.49 10.95
C GLY A 78 4.86 13.24 10.78
N PHE A 79 5.63 14.26 10.42
CA PHE A 79 7.09 14.17 10.29
C PHE A 79 7.78 13.89 11.63
N LEU A 80 7.37 14.56 12.71
CA LEU A 80 7.90 14.32 14.06
C LEU A 80 7.65 12.88 14.51
N LEU A 81 6.42 12.38 14.33
CA LEU A 81 6.07 11.02 14.72
C LEU A 81 6.85 9.98 13.89
N MET A 82 6.96 10.18 12.57
CA MET A 82 7.77 9.31 11.72
C MET A 82 9.26 9.30 12.14
N THR A 83 9.82 10.48 12.44
CA THR A 83 11.21 10.59 12.89
C THR A 83 11.42 9.93 14.26
N LEU A 84 10.46 10.07 15.18
CA LEU A 84 10.56 9.47 16.51
C LEU A 84 10.56 7.93 16.45
N PHE A 85 9.65 7.33 15.66
CA PHE A 85 9.52 5.88 15.58
C PHE A 85 10.53 5.22 14.62
N PHE A 86 10.84 5.88 13.49
CA PHE A 86 11.62 5.27 12.40
C PHE A 86 12.94 6.01 12.10
N GLY A 87 13.25 7.10 12.81
CA GLY A 87 14.43 7.94 12.60
C GLY A 87 15.76 7.17 12.58
N HIS A 88 15.85 6.12 13.41
CA HIS A 88 17.04 5.27 13.52
C HIS A 88 17.29 4.39 12.28
N THR A 89 16.28 4.16 11.43
CA THR A 89 16.41 3.32 10.22
C THR A 89 16.78 4.12 8.96
N PHE A 90 16.60 5.46 8.97
CA PHE A 90 16.82 6.35 7.82
C PHE A 90 18.23 6.27 7.19
N PRO A 91 19.34 6.41 7.93
CA PRO A 91 20.67 6.50 7.32
C PRO A 91 21.12 5.19 6.66
N LYS A 92 20.59 4.04 7.10
CA LYS A 92 20.95 2.72 6.55
C LYS A 92 20.27 2.44 5.21
N ASN A 93 19.04 2.95 5.02
CA ASN A 93 18.22 2.66 3.83
C ASN A 93 18.48 3.66 2.68
N ILE A 94 18.84 4.91 2.98
CA ILE A 94 19.13 5.90 1.94
C ILE A 94 20.40 5.55 1.13
N LYS A 95 21.40 4.95 1.80
CA LYS A 95 22.68 4.56 1.18
C LYS A 95 22.54 3.40 0.17
N ASN A 96 21.52 2.57 0.35
CA ASN A 96 21.21 1.44 -0.52
C ASN A 96 20.20 1.80 -1.63
N SER A 97 19.73 3.05 -1.68
CA SER A 97 18.72 3.48 -2.64
C SER A 97 19.33 3.85 -4.00
N VAL A 98 18.71 3.39 -5.08
CA VAL A 98 19.13 3.68 -6.46
C VAL A 98 18.88 5.16 -6.77
N LYS A 99 19.83 5.84 -7.44
CA LYS A 99 19.70 7.27 -7.79
C LYS A 99 18.43 7.59 -8.60
N SER A 100 17.89 6.63 -9.34
CA SER A 100 16.64 6.75 -10.09
C SER A 100 15.39 6.91 -9.21
N THR A 101 15.46 6.54 -7.93
CA THR A 101 14.30 6.58 -7.01
C THR A 101 14.06 7.99 -6.46
N TYR A 102 15.07 8.88 -6.46
CA TYR A 102 14.93 10.24 -5.92
C TYR A 102 13.90 11.08 -6.68
N GLY A 103 13.78 10.89 -8.00
CA GLY A 103 12.75 11.57 -8.81
C GLY A 103 11.33 11.19 -8.38
N PHE A 104 11.07 9.90 -8.22
CA PHE A 104 9.78 9.40 -7.72
C PHE A 104 9.52 9.82 -6.27
N LEU A 105 10.56 9.90 -5.44
CA LEU A 105 10.43 10.36 -4.05
C LEU A 105 9.98 11.82 -3.96
N ILE A 106 10.62 12.70 -4.73
CA ILE A 106 10.25 14.13 -4.79
C ILE A 106 8.83 14.27 -5.35
N LEU A 107 8.51 13.58 -6.45
CA LEU A 107 7.18 13.62 -7.06
C LEU A 107 6.09 13.12 -6.10
N SER A 108 6.36 12.04 -5.35
CA SER A 108 5.46 11.52 -4.32
C SER A 108 5.24 12.55 -3.21
N GLY A 109 6.30 13.21 -2.75
CA GLY A 109 6.21 14.26 -1.73
C GLY A 109 5.36 15.45 -2.17
N LEU A 110 5.61 15.97 -3.39
CA LEU A 110 4.83 17.06 -3.96
C LEU A 110 3.36 16.69 -4.16
N THR A 111 3.10 15.49 -4.68
CA THR A 111 1.73 14.98 -4.89
C THR A 111 1.00 14.81 -3.56
N THR A 112 1.68 14.32 -2.53
CA THR A 112 1.12 14.19 -1.18
C THR A 112 0.79 15.58 -0.59
N GLY A 113 1.71 16.53 -0.70
CA GLY A 113 1.51 17.91 -0.28
C GLY A 113 0.27 18.54 -0.90
N PHE A 114 0.17 18.45 -2.23
CA PHE A 114 -0.94 19.01 -2.99
C PHE A 114 -2.25 18.28 -2.72
N GLY A 115 -2.22 16.95 -2.62
CA GLY A 115 -3.39 16.12 -2.35
C GLY A 115 -4.01 16.38 -0.98
N VAL A 116 -3.19 16.41 0.08
CA VAL A 116 -3.66 16.70 1.45
C VAL A 116 -4.19 18.14 1.55
N SER A 117 -3.53 19.10 0.91
CA SER A 117 -4.01 20.50 0.86
C SER A 117 -5.39 20.59 0.21
N SER A 118 -5.57 19.92 -0.93
CA SER A 118 -6.84 19.89 -1.65
C SER A 118 -7.93 19.18 -0.85
N TRP A 119 -7.57 18.14 -0.11
CA TRP A 119 -8.49 17.42 0.76
C TRP A 119 -9.00 18.28 1.92
N TYR A 120 -8.11 18.98 2.64
CA TYR A 120 -8.53 19.94 3.67
C TYR A 120 -9.36 21.09 3.10
N MET A 121 -9.04 21.56 1.90
CA MET A 121 -9.83 22.58 1.21
C MET A 121 -11.25 22.05 0.91
N ALA A 122 -11.40 20.83 0.40
CA ALA A 122 -12.71 20.22 0.20
C ALA A 122 -13.49 20.09 1.52
N LEU A 123 -12.82 19.69 2.60
CA LEU A 123 -13.42 19.62 3.92
C LEU A 123 -13.85 20.99 4.46
N SER A 124 -13.17 22.09 4.13
CA SER A 124 -13.64 23.42 4.53
C SER A 124 -14.91 23.86 3.79
N LEU A 125 -15.16 23.32 2.59
CA LEU A 125 -16.24 23.78 1.71
C LEU A 125 -17.52 22.95 1.84
N ILE A 126 -17.41 21.63 2.02
CA ILE A 126 -18.56 20.71 2.02
C ILE A 126 -18.50 19.71 3.19
N PRO A 127 -19.62 19.02 3.52
CA PRO A 127 -19.67 18.06 4.61
C PRO A 127 -18.74 16.86 4.38
N VAL A 128 -18.15 16.33 5.47
CA VAL A 128 -17.26 15.16 5.42
C VAL A 128 -17.94 13.92 4.84
N ILE A 129 -19.25 13.76 5.06
CA ILE A 129 -20.04 12.63 4.53
C ILE A 129 -20.16 12.67 3.00
N VAL A 130 -19.99 13.84 2.37
CA VAL A 130 -19.94 14.00 0.90
C VAL A 130 -18.50 13.86 0.41
N VAL A 131 -17.54 14.44 1.13
CA VAL A 131 -16.12 14.39 0.73
C VAL A 131 -15.59 12.95 0.76
N ALA A 132 -15.91 12.17 1.79
CA ALA A 132 -15.33 10.84 1.98
C ALA A 132 -15.64 9.87 0.83
N PRO A 133 -16.89 9.72 0.35
CA PRO A 133 -17.20 8.92 -0.84
C PRO A 133 -16.48 9.43 -2.09
N VAL A 134 -16.47 10.74 -2.33
CA VAL A 134 -15.83 11.34 -3.51
C VAL A 134 -14.33 11.03 -3.54
N VAL A 135 -13.64 11.20 -2.41
CA VAL A 135 -12.21 10.88 -2.28
C VAL A 135 -11.96 9.38 -2.40
N SER A 136 -12.88 8.55 -1.93
CA SER A 136 -12.80 7.08 -2.04
C SER A 136 -12.83 6.56 -3.48
N ALA A 137 -13.06 7.41 -4.48
CA ALA A 137 -12.92 7.07 -5.89
C ALA A 137 -11.45 6.95 -6.34
N TYR A 138 -10.47 7.29 -5.48
CA TYR A 138 -9.04 7.20 -5.79
C TYR A 138 -8.56 5.83 -6.34
N PRO A 139 -9.13 4.65 -5.98
CA PRO A 139 -8.70 3.37 -6.54
C PRO A 139 -8.82 3.29 -8.06
N LEU A 140 -9.74 4.05 -8.69
CA LEU A 140 -9.78 4.15 -10.16
C LEU A 140 -8.51 4.77 -10.72
N PHE A 141 -8.12 5.92 -10.15
CA PHE A 141 -6.91 6.62 -10.54
C PHE A 141 -5.69 5.75 -10.25
N THR A 142 -5.68 5.03 -9.12
CA THR A 142 -4.63 4.06 -8.80
C THR A 142 -4.53 2.96 -9.84
N ILE A 143 -5.63 2.32 -10.27
CA ILE A 143 -5.58 1.28 -11.30
C ILE A 143 -5.09 1.83 -12.63
N GLY A 144 -5.58 3.01 -13.04
CA GLY A 144 -5.15 3.67 -14.27
C GLY A 144 -3.65 4.02 -14.24
N LEU A 145 -3.18 4.61 -13.14
CA LEU A 145 -1.77 4.95 -12.94
C LEU A 145 -0.90 3.69 -12.82
N SER A 146 -1.34 2.65 -12.09
CA SER A 146 -0.63 1.37 -12.01
C SER A 146 -0.51 0.72 -13.40
N ALA A 147 -1.52 0.86 -14.26
CA ALA A 147 -1.46 0.33 -15.63
C ALA A 147 -0.37 1.01 -16.47
N ILE A 148 -0.12 2.30 -16.22
CA ILE A 148 0.85 3.12 -16.95
C ILE A 148 2.26 2.94 -16.36
N PHE A 149 2.40 3.10 -15.04
CA PHE A 149 3.69 3.18 -14.35
C PHE A 149 4.17 1.84 -13.78
N LEU A 150 3.26 0.96 -13.33
CA LEU A 150 3.58 -0.28 -12.60
C LEU A 150 3.30 -1.55 -13.42
N ARG A 151 3.12 -1.45 -14.74
CA ARG A 151 2.79 -2.58 -15.62
C ARG A 151 3.75 -3.79 -15.48
N ASN A 152 5.00 -3.53 -15.10
CA ASN A 152 6.04 -4.55 -14.91
C ASN A 152 6.11 -5.13 -13.49
N ILE A 153 5.44 -4.51 -12.51
CA ILE A 153 5.47 -4.88 -11.08
C ILE A 153 4.13 -5.47 -10.65
N GLU A 154 3.02 -4.87 -11.05
CA GLU A 154 1.67 -5.30 -10.71
C GLU A 154 0.93 -5.82 -11.95
N ARG A 155 0.39 -7.05 -11.85
CA ARG A 155 -0.50 -7.59 -12.88
C ARG A 155 -1.93 -7.17 -12.60
N ILE A 156 -2.46 -6.25 -13.41
CA ILE A 156 -3.87 -5.87 -13.34
C ILE A 156 -4.71 -7.03 -13.87
N THR A 157 -5.51 -7.62 -13.00
CA THR A 157 -6.43 -8.71 -13.36
C THR A 157 -7.84 -8.18 -13.58
N TYR A 158 -8.64 -8.87 -14.40
CA TYR A 158 -10.06 -8.56 -14.58
C TYR A 158 -10.83 -8.51 -13.25
N LYS A 159 -10.43 -9.31 -12.26
CA LYS A 159 -11.01 -9.31 -10.91
C LYS A 159 -10.75 -7.99 -10.18
N THR A 160 -9.55 -7.42 -10.30
CA THR A 160 -9.18 -6.12 -9.72
C THR A 160 -10.02 -5.00 -10.32
N VAL A 161 -10.21 -5.01 -11.65
CA VAL A 161 -11.03 -4.02 -12.35
C VAL A 161 -12.50 -4.12 -11.93
N LEU A 162 -13.05 -5.34 -11.88
CA LEU A 162 -14.44 -5.56 -11.45
C LEU A 162 -14.66 -5.12 -9.99
N GLY A 163 -13.72 -5.41 -9.10
CA GLY A 163 -13.77 -4.94 -7.71
C GLY A 163 -13.78 -3.41 -7.60
N ALA A 164 -12.96 -2.72 -8.39
CA ALA A 164 -12.96 -1.26 -8.41
C ALA A 164 -14.26 -0.66 -8.96
N LEU A 165 -14.86 -1.26 -9.99
CA LEU A 165 -16.18 -0.87 -10.48
C LEU A 165 -17.27 -1.07 -9.41
N LEU A 166 -17.20 -2.14 -8.64
CA LEU A 166 -18.14 -2.38 -7.54
C LEU A 166 -18.00 -1.30 -6.45
N VAL A 167 -16.76 -0.94 -6.08
CA VAL A 167 -16.48 0.16 -5.14
C VAL A 167 -17.07 1.47 -5.66
N LEU A 168 -16.95 1.76 -6.96
CA LEU A 168 -17.55 2.95 -7.55
C LEU A 168 -19.06 2.99 -7.44
N VAL A 169 -19.73 1.88 -7.72
CA VAL A 169 -21.19 1.80 -7.59
C VAL A 169 -21.59 2.06 -6.14
N GLY A 170 -20.83 1.53 -5.17
CA GLY A 170 -21.05 1.85 -3.76
C GLY A 170 -20.89 3.35 -3.46
N ILE A 171 -19.84 3.97 -3.99
CA ILE A 171 -19.59 5.41 -3.82
C ILE A 171 -20.70 6.27 -4.44
N THR A 172 -21.16 5.96 -5.65
CA THR A 172 -22.21 6.75 -6.31
C THR A 172 -23.53 6.63 -5.57
N VAL A 173 -23.86 5.46 -5.04
CA VAL A 173 -25.05 5.27 -4.20
C VAL A 173 -24.98 6.11 -2.93
N VAL A 174 -23.84 6.10 -2.22
CA VAL A 174 -23.67 6.92 -1.01
C VAL A 174 -23.70 8.42 -1.33
N GLY A 175 -23.05 8.82 -2.44
CA GLY A 175 -23.03 10.21 -2.89
C GLY A 175 -24.42 10.73 -3.28
N LEU A 176 -25.16 9.99 -4.11
CA LEU A 176 -26.51 10.37 -4.57
C LEU A 176 -27.54 10.37 -3.45
N GLY A 177 -27.37 9.55 -2.41
CA GLY A 177 -28.25 9.57 -1.24
C GLY A 177 -28.12 10.82 -0.37
N ASN A 178 -27.10 11.66 -0.60
CA ASN A 178 -26.77 12.83 0.22
C ASN A 178 -26.77 14.16 -0.58
N ILE A 179 -27.30 14.16 -1.80
CA ILE A 179 -27.57 15.35 -2.64
C ILE A 179 -29.09 15.54 -2.67
#